data_AF-A0A497K901-F1
#
_entry.id   AF-A0A497K901-F1
#
_cell.length_a   1.000
_cell.length_b   1.000
_cell.length_c   1.000
_cell.angle_alpha   90.00
_cell.angle_beta   90.00
_cell.angle_gamma   90.00
#
_symmetry.space_group_name_H-M   'P 1'
#
loop_
_entity.id
_entity.type
_entity.pdbx_description
1 polymer ?
#
loop_
_entity_poly.entity_id
_entity_poly.type
_entity_poly.pdbx_seq_one_letter_code
_entity_poly.pdbx_strand_id
1 'polypeptide(L)'
;MRLFKKAGNTLHILSFPGEDVEKGEYLLIRDEKAGKAMIAQVIDIEFANVPGVMEELLRSPDFEDSIRGEDDDPLNVMSHIIYIQDARLLICKIHGTIVNGELRQESSWLPSRMNSTIRKLPTESLVKLADIGGELPIKLGETQDSFPLAIDACQLDGRLNIITGKKGTGKSHLSKLLVLGLVDYGATVVILDLNGEYTNLGYGQDGSENKYHSKIHVLSPGKNFKVTLYQTKLYVIMRTLVYALGLPGTSAREFRHIWKFLEKRGRLTLHELGEAIQGWKCNQHVKDALYSRYSALVSSGFFTDNMAEATDFERLLCKTERNSGGVIVIDLSDTSPSDRQMVVEYVLAKLQEALSQWKIRAVFLFAEEAHLYLKETYWDDIVTRMRHFGLFTTFVTNQPNTIHENIYRQADNIFLLNFVNEHDLQIISRAARADAETVTSIVRDLPPHHCLLLGKIVKDFPIIVKIRPLDVKTMGQTRFFFTEKK
;
A
#
# COMPACT_ATOMS: atom_id res chain seq x y z
N MET A 1 -0.02 33.48 -14.50
CA MET A 1 -0.53 33.22 -13.14
C MET A 1 -0.03 34.32 -12.21
N ARG A 2 -0.81 34.69 -11.19
CA ARG A 2 -0.46 35.75 -10.23
C ARG A 2 -0.74 35.32 -8.79
N LEU A 3 0.15 35.68 -7.87
CA LEU A 3 -0.01 35.36 -6.44
C LEU A 3 -1.06 36.26 -5.80
N PHE A 4 -2.16 35.67 -5.33
CA PHE A 4 -3.31 36.40 -4.77
C PHE A 4 -3.25 36.50 -3.24
N LYS A 5 -3.16 35.36 -2.55
CA LYS A 5 -3.22 35.29 -1.08
C LYS A 5 -2.32 34.16 -0.55
N LYS A 6 -1.79 34.33 0.66
CA LYS A 6 -1.18 33.26 1.47
C LYS A 6 -1.91 33.19 2.81
N ALA A 7 -2.30 32.00 3.23
CA ALA A 7 -2.86 31.73 4.56
C ALA A 7 -2.24 30.44 5.11
N GLY A 8 -1.40 30.56 6.14
CA GLY A 8 -0.65 29.40 6.66
C GLY A 8 0.27 28.79 5.60
N ASN A 9 0.11 27.48 5.33
CA ASN A 9 0.81 26.74 4.29
C ASN A 9 0.10 26.75 2.92
N THR A 10 -1.04 27.45 2.81
CA THR A 10 -1.85 27.51 1.59
C THR A 10 -1.59 28.82 0.82
N LEU A 11 -1.41 28.69 -0.48
CA LEU A 11 -1.30 29.78 -1.45
C LEU A 11 -2.50 29.77 -2.38
N HIS A 12 -3.06 30.94 -2.64
CA HIS A 12 -4.05 31.13 -3.69
C HIS A 12 -3.39 31.86 -4.86
N ILE A 13 -3.49 31.28 -6.04
CA ILE A 13 -2.89 31.79 -7.27
C ILE A 13 -4.01 31.98 -8.30
N LEU A 14 -4.07 33.16 -8.91
CA LEU A 14 -4.95 33.40 -10.05
C LEU A 14 -4.30 32.83 -11.31
N SER A 15 -5.02 31.96 -12.01
CA SER A 15 -4.67 31.41 -13.31
C SER A 15 -5.63 31.95 -14.35
N PHE A 16 -5.13 32.40 -15.48
CA PHE A 16 -5.95 33.00 -16.53
C PHE A 16 -6.16 32.03 -17.70
N PRO A 17 -7.12 32.31 -18.61
CA PRO A 17 -7.31 31.51 -19.82
C PRO A 17 -6.00 31.29 -20.60
N GLY A 18 -5.77 30.05 -21.06
CA GLY A 18 -4.52 29.62 -21.71
C GLY A 18 -3.42 29.13 -20.75
N GLU A 19 -3.61 29.29 -19.44
CA GLU A 19 -2.72 28.74 -18.41
C GLU A 19 -3.32 27.46 -17.85
N ASP A 20 -3.19 26.36 -18.60
CA ASP A 20 -3.73 25.06 -18.22
C ASP A 20 -2.95 24.47 -17.06
N VAL A 21 -3.58 24.21 -15.93
CA VAL A 21 -3.00 23.54 -14.76
C VAL A 21 -4.03 22.56 -14.22
N GLU A 22 -3.56 21.37 -13.85
CA GLU A 22 -4.39 20.33 -13.28
C GLU A 22 -4.10 20.12 -11.79
N LYS A 23 -5.08 19.54 -11.11
CA LYS A 23 -4.97 19.16 -9.70
C LYS A 23 -3.90 18.07 -9.54
N GLY A 24 -3.00 18.27 -8.59
CA GLY A 24 -1.84 17.41 -8.32
C GLY A 24 -0.54 17.93 -8.94
N GLU A 25 -0.59 18.81 -9.93
CA GLU A 25 0.60 19.40 -10.55
C GLU A 25 1.33 20.36 -9.61
N TYR A 26 2.63 20.51 -9.85
CA TYR A 26 3.47 21.43 -9.10
C TYR A 26 3.70 22.73 -9.85
N LEU A 27 3.79 23.82 -9.10
CA LEU A 27 4.13 25.16 -9.55
C LEU A 27 5.45 25.59 -8.90
N LEU A 28 6.28 26.27 -9.68
CA LEU A 28 7.50 26.94 -9.24
C LEU A 28 7.28 28.45 -9.26
N ILE A 29 7.37 29.07 -8.09
CA ILE A 29 7.22 30.51 -7.88
C ILE A 29 8.61 31.09 -7.67
N ARG A 30 9.21 31.70 -8.69
CA ARG A 30 10.56 32.28 -8.62
C ARG A 30 10.51 33.76 -8.32
N ASP A 31 11.21 34.20 -7.29
CA ASP A 31 11.46 35.61 -6.99
C ASP A 31 12.90 35.96 -7.36
N GLU A 32 13.08 36.60 -8.51
CA GLU A 32 14.41 36.92 -9.06
C GLU A 32 15.19 37.89 -8.16
N LYS A 33 14.50 38.82 -7.49
CA LYS A 33 15.15 39.78 -6.58
C LYS A 33 15.66 39.12 -5.32
N ALA A 34 14.91 38.14 -4.80
CA ALA A 34 15.32 37.39 -3.62
C ALA A 34 16.31 36.26 -3.93
N GLY A 35 16.47 35.87 -5.20
CA GLY A 35 17.27 34.71 -5.59
C GLY A 35 16.73 33.39 -5.05
N LYS A 36 15.41 33.31 -4.80
CA LYS A 36 14.74 32.17 -4.17
C LYS A 36 13.56 31.71 -5.02
N ALA A 37 13.19 30.43 -4.90
CA ALA A 37 11.98 29.91 -5.51
C ALA A 37 11.17 29.07 -4.52
N MET A 38 9.86 29.01 -4.69
CA MET A 38 8.97 28.21 -3.84
C MET A 38 8.27 27.15 -4.68
N ILE A 39 8.19 25.94 -4.15
CA ILE A 39 7.47 24.81 -4.74
C ILE A 39 6.11 24.70 -4.05
N ALA A 40 5.04 24.74 -4.83
CA ALA A 40 3.68 24.54 -4.34
C ALA A 40 2.92 23.55 -5.23
N GLN A 41 2.11 22.69 -4.63
CA GLN A 41 1.27 21.73 -5.36
C GLN A 41 -0.16 22.24 -5.43
N VAL A 42 -0.79 22.17 -6.60
CA VAL A 42 -2.22 22.51 -6.76
C VAL A 42 -3.06 21.40 -6.15
N ILE A 43 -3.80 21.73 -5.09
CA ILE A 43 -4.69 20.79 -4.39
C ILE A 43 -6.14 20.99 -4.77
N ASP A 44 -6.51 22.15 -5.30
CA ASP A 44 -7.86 22.40 -5.79
C ASP A 44 -7.89 23.54 -6.83
N ILE A 45 -8.94 23.56 -7.64
CA ILE A 45 -9.16 24.56 -8.69
C ILE A 45 -10.62 25.03 -8.63
N GLU A 46 -10.80 26.31 -8.35
CA GLU A 46 -12.11 26.96 -8.27
C GLU A 46 -12.22 28.07 -9.33
N PHE A 47 -13.43 28.57 -9.59
CA PHE A 47 -13.59 29.82 -10.32
C PHE A 47 -13.17 31.01 -9.44
N ALA A 48 -12.55 32.02 -10.04
CA ALA A 48 -12.24 33.25 -9.32
C ALA A 48 -13.56 33.98 -8.98
N ASN A 49 -13.88 34.08 -7.69
CA ASN A 49 -15.08 34.78 -7.24
C ASN A 49 -14.88 36.30 -7.34
N VAL A 50 -15.34 36.89 -8.45
CA VAL A 50 -15.33 38.33 -8.69
C VAL A 50 -16.75 38.88 -8.43
N PRO A 51 -16.90 39.92 -7.59
CA PRO A 51 -18.22 40.53 -7.36
C PRO A 51 -18.87 40.97 -8.68
N GLY A 52 -20.17 40.70 -8.86
CA GLY A 52 -20.90 41.05 -10.08
C GLY A 52 -20.96 39.96 -11.15
N VAL A 53 -20.15 38.90 -11.06
CA VAL A 53 -20.09 37.84 -12.09
C VAL A 53 -21.41 37.08 -12.21
N MET A 54 -22.08 36.81 -11.10
CA MET A 54 -23.36 36.11 -11.11
C MET A 54 -24.46 36.97 -11.76
N GLU A 55 -24.51 38.27 -11.45
CA GLU A 55 -25.45 39.19 -12.12
C GLU A 55 -25.18 39.28 -13.62
N GLU A 56 -23.91 39.27 -14.04
CA GLU A 56 -23.51 39.33 -15.44
C GLU A 56 -23.85 38.04 -16.20
N LEU A 57 -23.58 36.86 -15.61
CA LEU A 57 -23.95 35.55 -16.18
C LEU A 57 -25.47 35.36 -16.33
N LEU A 58 -26.26 35.98 -15.46
CA LEU A 58 -27.73 35.97 -15.58
C LEU A 58 -28.24 37.00 -16.60
N ARG A 59 -27.42 37.99 -16.97
CA ARG A 59 -27.74 39.00 -18.00
C ARG A 59 -27.29 38.60 -19.39
N SER A 60 -26.28 37.73 -19.51
CA SER A 60 -25.87 37.17 -20.80
C SER A 60 -27.06 36.41 -21.40
N PRO A 61 -27.49 36.74 -22.63
CA PRO A 61 -28.66 36.12 -23.22
C PRO A 61 -28.44 34.62 -23.44
N ASP A 62 -29.45 33.80 -23.09
CA ASP A 62 -29.50 32.42 -23.53
C ASP A 62 -29.44 32.39 -25.07
N PHE A 63 -28.67 31.47 -25.64
CA PHE A 63 -28.44 31.31 -27.09
C PHE A 63 -29.72 31.20 -27.95
N GLU A 64 -30.90 31.09 -27.34
CA GLU A 64 -32.20 30.99 -28.03
C GLU A 64 -32.80 32.36 -28.42
N ASP A 65 -32.37 33.47 -27.80
CA ASP A 65 -32.86 34.84 -28.08
C ASP A 65 -31.75 35.76 -28.66
N SER A 66 -30.88 35.24 -29.53
CA SER A 66 -29.92 36.08 -30.24
C SER A 66 -30.65 36.99 -31.23
N ILE A 67 -30.85 38.26 -30.88
CA ILE A 67 -31.18 39.30 -31.84
C ILE A 67 -30.05 39.34 -32.87
N ARG A 68 -30.35 39.10 -34.15
CA ARG A 68 -29.35 39.22 -35.23
C ARG A 68 -28.90 40.68 -35.34
N GLY A 69 -27.74 40.98 -34.78
CA GLY A 69 -27.00 42.24 -34.93
C GLY A 69 -25.50 41.96 -34.87
N GLU A 70 -24.69 42.83 -35.47
CA GLU A 70 -23.24 42.80 -35.27
C GLU A 70 -22.94 43.47 -33.92
N ASP A 71 -22.35 42.72 -32.99
CA ASP A 71 -21.81 43.25 -31.74
C ASP A 71 -20.49 43.97 -32.06
N ASP A 72 -20.48 45.30 -31.99
CA ASP A 72 -19.28 46.12 -32.20
C ASP A 72 -18.62 46.42 -30.84
N ASP A 73 -17.51 45.74 -30.54
CA ASP A 73 -16.67 45.94 -29.35
C ASP A 73 -15.30 46.56 -29.72
N PRO A 74 -15.25 47.84 -30.11
CA PRO A 74 -14.03 48.49 -30.60
C PRO A 74 -12.92 48.61 -29.53
N LEU A 75 -13.25 48.38 -28.26
CA LEU A 75 -12.31 48.46 -27.13
C LEU A 75 -11.98 47.07 -26.54
N ASN A 76 -12.50 45.99 -27.10
CA ASN A 76 -12.33 44.62 -26.61
C ASN A 76 -12.74 44.45 -25.13
N VAL A 77 -13.70 45.23 -24.63
CA VAL A 77 -14.14 45.21 -23.23
C VAL A 77 -14.80 43.87 -22.90
N MET A 78 -15.61 43.32 -23.81
CA MET A 78 -16.26 42.03 -23.63
C MET A 78 -15.23 40.92 -23.52
N SER A 79 -14.17 40.98 -24.33
CA SER A 79 -13.06 40.01 -24.24
C SER A 79 -12.35 40.05 -22.87
N HIS A 80 -12.22 41.24 -22.26
CA HIS A 80 -11.61 41.39 -20.94
C HIS A 80 -12.53 40.93 -19.81
N ILE A 81 -13.85 41.11 -19.96
CA ILE A 81 -14.84 40.61 -19.00
C ILE A 81 -14.85 39.08 -19.03
N ILE A 82 -14.93 38.46 -20.21
CA ILE A 82 -14.86 36.99 -20.38
C ILE A 82 -13.55 36.46 -19.80
N TYR A 83 -12.42 37.14 -20.07
CA TYR A 83 -11.12 36.75 -19.52
C TYR A 83 -11.05 36.79 -17.98
N ILE A 84 -11.81 37.68 -17.33
CA ILE A 84 -11.94 37.76 -15.87
C ILE A 84 -12.90 36.68 -15.35
N GLN A 85 -14.02 36.44 -16.05
CA GLN A 85 -15.01 35.40 -15.68
C GLN A 85 -14.42 34.00 -15.74
N ASP A 86 -13.59 33.71 -16.75
CA ASP A 86 -12.90 32.43 -16.93
C ASP A 86 -11.61 32.31 -16.10
N ALA A 87 -11.29 33.32 -15.29
CA ALA A 87 -10.14 33.24 -14.39
C ALA A 87 -10.39 32.17 -13.31
N ARG A 88 -9.38 31.35 -13.06
CA ARG A 88 -9.40 30.27 -12.08
C ARG A 88 -8.60 30.65 -10.84
N LEU A 89 -9.08 30.23 -9.68
CA LEU A 89 -8.36 30.29 -8.42
C LEU A 89 -7.74 28.92 -8.14
N LEU A 90 -6.42 28.84 -8.20
CA LEU A 90 -5.66 27.65 -7.82
C LEU A 90 -5.39 27.70 -6.32
N ILE A 91 -5.87 26.70 -5.59
CA ILE A 91 -5.54 26.49 -4.17
C ILE A 91 -4.34 25.56 -4.12
N CYS A 92 -3.24 26.06 -3.57
CA CYS A 92 -1.95 25.37 -3.60
C CYS A 92 -1.38 25.16 -2.20
N LYS A 93 -0.70 24.05 -1.95
CA LYS A 93 0.02 23.77 -0.70
C LYS A 93 1.53 23.88 -0.90
N ILE A 94 2.20 24.59 0.01
CA ILE A 94 3.64 24.82 -0.04
C ILE A 94 4.39 23.56 0.43
N HIS A 95 5.33 23.08 -0.38
CA HIS A 95 6.14 21.88 -0.06
C HIS A 95 7.64 22.19 0.18
N GLY A 96 8.12 23.36 -0.23
CA GLY A 96 9.50 23.76 0.06
C GLY A 96 9.95 25.03 -0.64
N THR A 97 11.16 25.47 -0.30
CA THR A 97 11.81 26.64 -0.88
C THR A 97 13.17 26.24 -1.44
N ILE A 98 13.49 26.67 -2.65
CA ILE A 98 14.80 26.54 -3.27
C ILE A 98 15.61 27.81 -2.96
N VAL A 99 16.76 27.65 -2.33
CA VAL A 99 17.71 28.73 -2.01
C VAL A 99 19.06 28.34 -2.60
N ASN A 100 19.64 29.18 -3.46
CA ASN A 100 20.92 28.90 -4.14
C ASN A 100 20.93 27.56 -4.91
N GLY A 101 19.79 27.14 -5.46
CA GLY A 101 19.66 25.88 -6.19
C GLY A 101 19.41 24.64 -5.30
N GLU A 102 19.50 24.78 -3.97
CA GLU A 102 19.24 23.68 -3.03
C GLU A 102 17.82 23.75 -2.47
N LEU A 103 17.15 22.60 -2.43
CA LEU A 103 15.84 22.46 -1.81
C LEU A 103 15.96 22.48 -0.29
N ARG A 104 15.19 23.36 0.36
CA ARG A 104 15.04 23.45 1.81
C ARG A 104 13.58 23.32 2.18
N GLN A 105 13.30 22.64 3.30
CA GLN A 105 11.94 22.46 3.81
C GLN A 105 11.40 23.69 4.57
N GLU A 106 12.13 24.80 4.60
CA GLU A 106 11.65 26.05 5.19
C GLU A 106 10.55 26.68 4.33
N SER A 107 9.39 26.93 4.94
CA SER A 107 8.19 27.52 4.30
C SER A 107 7.83 28.92 4.84
N SER A 108 8.69 29.50 5.68
CA SER A 108 8.48 30.79 6.35
C SER A 108 8.59 32.00 5.42
N TRP A 109 9.21 31.84 4.26
CA TRP A 109 9.34 32.89 3.26
C TRP A 109 8.02 33.12 2.48
N LEU A 110 7.84 34.32 1.95
CA LEU A 110 6.73 34.68 1.07
C LEU A 110 7.30 35.37 -0.18
N PRO A 111 7.08 34.83 -1.39
CA PRO A 111 7.53 35.45 -2.64
C PRO A 111 6.86 36.80 -2.91
N SER A 112 7.56 37.71 -3.59
CA SER A 112 7.02 39.02 -3.98
C SER A 112 5.87 38.88 -4.97
N ARG A 113 4.71 39.49 -4.70
CA ARG A 113 3.56 39.49 -5.65
C ARG A 113 3.89 40.11 -7.01
N MET A 114 4.75 41.13 -7.03
CA MET A 114 5.04 41.92 -8.23
C MET A 114 6.26 41.42 -9.00
N ASN A 115 7.22 40.80 -8.31
CA ASN A 115 8.48 40.38 -8.91
C ASN A 115 8.61 38.86 -9.06
N SER A 116 7.59 38.09 -8.67
CA SER A 116 7.62 36.63 -8.83
C SER A 116 7.06 36.21 -10.18
N THR A 117 7.71 35.22 -10.79
CA THR A 117 7.17 34.48 -11.92
C THR A 117 6.67 33.12 -11.46
N ILE A 118 5.50 32.72 -11.94
CA ILE A 118 4.87 31.43 -11.59
C ILE A 118 4.76 30.62 -12.87
N ARG A 119 5.31 29.40 -12.85
CA ARG A 119 5.27 28.45 -13.97
C ARG A 119 5.02 27.04 -13.44
N LYS A 120 4.52 26.15 -14.29
CA LYS A 120 4.53 24.72 -13.98
C LYS A 120 5.95 24.23 -13.70
N LEU A 121 6.05 23.34 -12.72
CA LEU A 121 7.24 22.55 -12.45
C LEU A 121 6.99 21.14 -13.00
N PRO A 122 7.63 20.75 -14.12
CA PRO A 122 7.50 19.40 -14.66
C PRO A 122 7.91 18.36 -13.63
N THR A 123 7.25 17.20 -13.62
CA THR A 123 7.52 16.15 -12.64
C THR A 123 8.95 15.66 -12.73
N GLU A 124 9.53 15.55 -13.94
CA GLU A 124 10.95 15.25 -14.13
C GLU A 124 11.87 16.21 -13.36
N SER A 125 11.56 17.51 -13.40
CA SER A 125 12.35 18.53 -12.71
C SER A 125 12.21 18.40 -11.20
N LEU A 126 11.00 18.15 -10.70
CA LEU A 126 10.76 17.90 -9.28
C LEU A 126 11.53 16.67 -8.80
N VAL A 127 11.46 15.57 -9.56
CA VAL A 127 12.13 14.30 -9.26
C VAL A 127 13.65 14.50 -9.17
N LYS A 128 14.25 15.25 -10.10
CA LYS A 128 15.68 15.63 -10.05
C LYS A 128 16.01 16.53 -8.86
N LEU A 129 15.19 17.54 -8.57
CA LEU A 129 15.42 18.49 -7.48
C LEU A 129 15.30 17.86 -6.09
N ALA A 130 14.37 16.93 -5.92
CA ALA A 130 14.13 16.24 -4.66
C ALA A 130 14.99 14.97 -4.50
N ASP A 131 15.82 14.63 -5.50
CA ASP A 131 16.60 13.38 -5.54
C ASP A 131 15.70 12.14 -5.35
N ILE A 132 14.56 12.15 -6.04
CA ILE A 132 13.61 11.04 -6.08
C ILE A 132 14.11 10.06 -7.13
N GLY A 133 14.59 8.92 -6.69
CA GLY A 133 15.22 7.92 -7.54
C GLY A 133 16.13 7.03 -6.71
N GLY A 134 16.95 6.24 -7.39
CA GLY A 134 17.96 5.43 -6.74
C GLY A 134 18.49 4.33 -7.64
N GLU A 135 19.28 3.44 -7.04
CA GLU A 135 20.06 2.44 -7.76
C GLU A 135 19.21 1.27 -8.29
N LEU A 136 18.06 1.00 -7.65
CA LEU A 136 17.20 -0.14 -7.96
C LEU A 136 15.80 0.30 -8.43
N PRO A 137 15.67 0.91 -9.63
CA PRO A 137 14.41 1.50 -10.10
C PRO A 137 13.33 0.45 -10.41
N ILE A 138 12.17 0.54 -9.77
CA ILE A 138 10.93 -0.16 -10.12
C ILE A 138 10.04 0.82 -10.91
N LYS A 139 9.81 0.51 -12.18
CA LYS A 139 8.95 1.33 -13.07
C LYS A 139 7.49 1.19 -12.66
N LEU A 140 6.89 2.26 -12.13
CA LEU A 140 5.48 2.28 -11.69
C LEU A 140 4.53 2.60 -12.83
N GLY A 141 4.87 3.58 -13.66
CA GLY A 141 4.00 4.06 -14.73
C GLY A 141 4.28 5.51 -15.09
N GLU A 142 3.25 6.27 -15.38
CA GLU A 142 3.36 7.63 -15.93
C GLU A 142 2.65 8.65 -15.04
N THR A 143 3.22 9.83 -14.91
CA THR A 143 2.61 10.97 -14.20
C THR A 143 1.63 11.71 -15.12
N GLN A 144 0.90 12.69 -14.59
CA GLN A 144 -0.07 13.48 -15.37
C GLN A 144 0.57 14.18 -16.57
N ASP A 145 1.81 14.66 -16.42
CA ASP A 145 2.61 15.27 -17.50
C ASP A 145 3.33 14.23 -18.39
N SER A 146 2.88 12.97 -18.39
CA SER A 146 3.41 11.86 -19.19
C SER A 146 4.88 11.51 -18.90
N PHE A 147 5.41 11.89 -17.73
CA PHE A 147 6.76 11.51 -17.32
C PHE A 147 6.78 10.07 -16.76
N PRO A 148 7.66 9.18 -17.25
CA PRO A 148 7.77 7.82 -16.75
C PRO A 148 8.41 7.82 -15.35
N LEU A 149 7.61 7.50 -14.33
CA LEU A 149 8.06 7.47 -12.94
C LEU A 149 8.52 6.07 -12.53
N ALA A 150 9.71 6.03 -11.93
CA ALA A 150 10.22 4.88 -11.20
C ALA A 150 10.45 5.26 -9.74
N ILE A 151 10.27 4.28 -8.86
CA ILE A 151 10.62 4.36 -7.43
C ILE A 151 11.84 3.49 -7.18
N ASP A 152 12.63 3.80 -6.17
CA ASP A 152 13.76 2.96 -5.79
C ASP A 152 13.32 1.83 -4.84
N ALA A 153 13.68 0.59 -5.15
CA ALA A 153 13.38 -0.58 -4.33
C ALA A 153 13.98 -0.46 -2.92
N CYS A 154 15.09 0.29 -2.75
CA CYS A 154 15.66 0.57 -1.42
C CYS A 154 14.71 1.42 -0.54
N GLN A 155 13.72 2.10 -1.12
CA GLN A 155 12.68 2.79 -0.35
C GLN A 155 11.58 1.84 0.15
N LEU A 156 11.61 0.56 -0.23
CA LEU A 156 10.78 -0.50 0.31
C LEU A 156 11.56 -1.38 1.31
N ASP A 157 12.87 -1.50 1.13
CA ASP A 157 13.79 -2.23 2.02
C ASP A 157 13.85 -1.56 3.41
N GLY A 158 13.61 -2.34 4.47
CA GLY A 158 13.64 -1.83 5.82
C GLY A 158 12.49 -0.88 6.14
N ARG A 159 11.40 -0.87 5.37
CA ARG A 159 10.31 0.13 5.42
C ARG A 159 8.95 -0.52 5.63
N LEU A 160 8.05 0.20 6.29
CA LEU A 160 6.65 -0.18 6.41
C LEU A 160 5.84 0.51 5.32
N ASN A 161 5.13 -0.27 4.51
CA ASN A 161 4.33 0.23 3.39
C ASN A 161 2.86 -0.09 3.60
N ILE A 162 1.99 0.82 3.15
CA ILE A 162 0.54 0.58 3.13
C ILE A 162 0.01 0.89 1.74
N ILE A 163 -0.73 -0.06 1.15
CA ILE A 163 -1.48 0.10 -0.09
C ILE A 163 -2.96 0.08 0.27
N THR A 164 -3.67 1.18 0.00
CA THR A 164 -5.09 1.28 0.32
C THR A 164 -5.90 2.04 -0.74
N GLY A 165 -7.20 1.80 -0.77
CA GLY A 165 -8.11 2.25 -1.81
C GLY A 165 -9.36 1.38 -1.89
N LYS A 166 -10.41 1.85 -2.58
CA LYS A 166 -11.67 1.10 -2.72
C LYS A 166 -11.48 -0.22 -3.46
N LYS A 167 -12.44 -1.13 -3.35
CA LYS A 167 -12.44 -2.36 -4.16
C LYS A 167 -12.48 -1.99 -5.66
N GLY A 168 -11.68 -2.67 -6.48
CA GLY A 168 -11.64 -2.44 -7.93
C GLY A 168 -10.76 -1.27 -8.41
N THR A 169 -10.07 -0.54 -7.52
CA THR A 169 -9.24 0.62 -7.94
C THR A 169 -7.85 0.27 -8.45
N GLY A 170 -7.41 -0.98 -8.27
CA GLY A 170 -6.10 -1.46 -8.72
C GLY A 170 -5.07 -1.74 -7.61
N LYS A 171 -5.47 -1.87 -6.34
CA LYS A 171 -4.57 -2.22 -5.21
C LYS A 171 -3.71 -3.45 -5.48
N SER A 172 -4.34 -4.58 -5.80
CA SER A 172 -3.63 -5.84 -6.06
C SER A 172 -2.77 -5.76 -7.32
N HIS A 173 -3.17 -4.93 -8.29
CA HIS A 173 -2.38 -4.66 -9.49
C HIS A 173 -1.08 -3.91 -9.14
N LEU A 174 -1.17 -2.85 -8.34
CA LEU A 174 0.00 -2.14 -7.83
C LEU A 174 0.88 -3.07 -6.97
N SER A 175 0.27 -3.84 -6.07
CA SER A 175 0.96 -4.84 -5.24
C SER A 175 1.77 -5.82 -6.09
N LYS A 176 1.16 -6.45 -7.11
CA LYS A 176 1.85 -7.36 -8.05
C LYS A 176 3.01 -6.68 -8.77
N LEU A 177 2.85 -5.42 -9.18
CA LEU A 177 3.93 -4.67 -9.82
C LEU A 177 5.12 -4.51 -8.88
N LEU A 178 4.88 -4.12 -7.62
CA LEU A 178 5.92 -3.98 -6.61
C LEU A 178 6.60 -5.32 -6.30
N VAL A 179 5.82 -6.40 -6.12
CA VAL A 179 6.32 -7.76 -5.91
C VAL A 179 7.28 -8.16 -7.04
N LEU A 180 6.86 -8.03 -8.29
CA LEU A 180 7.67 -8.42 -9.45
C LEU A 180 8.91 -7.54 -9.60
N GLY A 181 8.80 -6.24 -9.32
CA GLY A 181 9.94 -5.32 -9.29
C GLY A 181 10.99 -5.71 -8.25
N LEU A 182 10.56 -6.12 -7.04
CA LEU A 182 11.46 -6.61 -5.99
C LEU A 182 12.14 -7.93 -6.41
N VAL A 183 11.41 -8.85 -7.06
CA VAL A 183 11.96 -10.13 -7.53
C VAL A 183 12.99 -9.94 -8.66
N ASP A 184 12.82 -8.92 -9.51
CA ASP A 184 13.83 -8.57 -10.53
C ASP A 184 15.17 -8.16 -9.88
N TYR A 185 15.15 -7.66 -8.64
CA TYR A 185 16.34 -7.36 -7.82
C TYR A 185 16.75 -8.48 -6.86
N GLY A 186 16.19 -9.68 -7.02
CA GLY A 186 16.58 -10.87 -6.26
C GLY A 186 15.99 -10.94 -4.85
N ALA A 187 14.93 -10.18 -4.55
CA ALA A 187 14.25 -10.25 -3.27
C ALA A 187 13.46 -11.55 -3.08
N THR A 188 13.40 -12.03 -1.83
CA THR A 188 12.45 -13.07 -1.41
C THR A 188 11.18 -12.41 -0.90
N VAL A 189 10.05 -12.75 -1.52
CA VAL A 189 8.74 -12.19 -1.20
C VAL A 189 7.81 -13.29 -0.71
N VAL A 190 7.13 -13.07 0.40
CA VAL A 190 6.04 -13.92 0.90
C VAL A 190 4.74 -13.15 0.81
N ILE A 191 3.71 -13.77 0.25
CA ILE A 191 2.38 -13.16 0.09
C ILE A 191 1.38 -13.97 0.90
N LEU A 192 0.63 -13.31 1.79
CA LEU A 192 -0.56 -13.88 2.42
C LEU A 192 -1.76 -13.50 1.55
N ASP A 193 -2.15 -14.42 0.66
CA ASP A 193 -3.12 -14.17 -0.40
C ASP A 193 -4.52 -14.63 0.03
N LEU A 194 -5.34 -13.69 0.49
CA LEU A 194 -6.67 -14.00 1.00
C LEU A 194 -7.68 -14.31 -0.12
N ASN A 195 -7.49 -13.74 -1.31
CA ASN A 195 -8.45 -13.80 -2.40
C ASN A 195 -7.99 -14.70 -3.56
N GLY A 196 -6.80 -15.31 -3.46
CA GLY A 196 -6.21 -16.15 -4.50
C GLY A 196 -5.74 -15.37 -5.73
N GLU A 197 -5.52 -14.05 -5.59
CA GLU A 197 -5.25 -13.15 -6.69
C GLU A 197 -3.83 -13.28 -7.27
N TYR A 198 -2.88 -13.89 -6.54
CA TYR A 198 -1.46 -14.01 -6.90
C TYR A 198 -1.08 -15.42 -7.38
N THR A 199 -2.00 -16.38 -7.28
CA THR A 199 -1.78 -17.79 -7.67
C THR A 199 -1.29 -17.96 -9.11
N ASN A 200 -1.72 -17.07 -10.03
CA ASN A 200 -1.35 -17.10 -11.45
C ASN A 200 -0.27 -16.06 -11.84
N LEU A 201 0.45 -15.49 -10.87
CA LEU A 201 1.47 -14.47 -11.13
C LEU A 201 2.58 -14.94 -12.09
N GLY A 202 2.79 -16.27 -12.20
CA GLY A 202 3.78 -16.90 -13.08
C GLY A 202 3.32 -17.14 -14.52
N TYR A 203 2.14 -16.64 -14.90
CA TYR A 203 1.60 -16.80 -16.26
C TYR A 203 1.35 -15.44 -16.92
N GLY A 204 1.50 -15.35 -18.23
CA GLY A 204 1.09 -14.22 -19.07
C GLY A 204 -0.43 -14.17 -19.27
N GLN A 205 -0.96 -13.09 -19.84
CA GLN A 205 -2.41 -12.96 -20.08
C GLN A 205 -2.98 -14.04 -21.01
N ASP A 206 -2.15 -14.56 -21.91
CA ASP A 206 -2.44 -15.68 -22.81
C ASP A 206 -2.41 -17.05 -22.12
N GLY A 207 -1.98 -17.11 -20.85
CA GLY A 207 -1.82 -18.33 -20.08
C GLY A 207 -0.47 -19.03 -20.26
N SER A 208 0.44 -18.50 -21.08
CA SER A 208 1.80 -19.01 -21.21
C SER A 208 2.62 -18.76 -19.94
N GLU A 209 3.67 -19.54 -19.69
CA GLU A 209 4.58 -19.29 -18.59
C GLU A 209 5.37 -17.99 -18.84
N ASN A 210 5.36 -17.08 -17.87
CA ASN A 210 6.15 -15.85 -17.96
C ASN A 210 7.55 -16.02 -17.35
N LYS A 211 8.40 -14.99 -17.47
CA LYS A 211 9.79 -15.03 -16.95
C LYS A 211 9.92 -15.29 -15.44
N TYR A 212 8.84 -15.14 -14.68
CA TYR A 212 8.81 -15.35 -13.23
C TYR A 212 8.27 -16.72 -12.83
N HIS A 213 7.76 -17.53 -13.77
CA HIS A 213 7.09 -18.80 -13.49
C HIS A 213 7.88 -19.71 -12.54
N SER A 214 9.16 -19.94 -12.84
CA SER A 214 10.04 -20.80 -12.05
C SER A 214 10.41 -20.24 -10.67
N LYS A 215 10.16 -18.94 -10.43
CA LYS A 215 10.41 -18.24 -9.17
C LYS A 215 9.17 -18.13 -8.28
N ILE A 216 8.01 -18.59 -8.74
CA ILE A 216 6.74 -18.46 -8.02
C ILE A 216 6.35 -19.82 -7.45
N HIS A 217 6.17 -19.87 -6.13
CA HIS A 217 5.82 -21.06 -5.38
C HIS A 217 4.49 -20.83 -4.67
N VAL A 218 3.43 -21.52 -5.12
CA VAL A 218 2.10 -21.42 -4.52
C VAL A 218 1.90 -22.55 -3.51
N LEU A 219 1.57 -22.17 -2.28
CA LEU A 219 1.33 -23.05 -1.14
C LEU A 219 -0.11 -22.89 -0.67
N SER A 220 -0.92 -23.93 -0.86
CA SER A 220 -2.31 -24.02 -0.42
C SER A 220 -2.39 -24.93 0.82
N PRO A 221 -2.77 -24.41 2.00
CA PRO A 221 -2.86 -25.17 3.24
C PRO A 221 -3.77 -26.39 3.12
N GLY A 222 -3.33 -27.52 3.68
CA GLY A 222 -4.07 -28.78 3.66
C GLY A 222 -4.07 -29.52 2.31
N LYS A 223 -3.57 -28.87 1.25
CA LYS A 223 -3.32 -29.48 -0.06
C LYS A 223 -1.84 -29.79 -0.19
N ASN A 224 -1.08 -28.91 -0.85
CA ASN A 224 0.37 -29.05 -1.06
C ASN A 224 1.21 -28.37 0.03
N PHE A 225 0.56 -27.66 0.97
CA PHE A 225 1.20 -27.10 2.15
C PHE A 225 0.67 -27.79 3.40
N LYS A 226 1.43 -28.79 3.87
CA LYS A 226 1.15 -29.49 5.13
C LYS A 226 2.40 -29.51 5.99
N VAL A 227 2.23 -29.61 7.30
CA VAL A 227 3.34 -29.55 8.26
C VAL A 227 3.25 -30.68 9.27
N THR A 228 4.40 -31.23 9.66
CA THR A 228 4.45 -32.22 10.73
C THR A 228 4.74 -31.56 12.08
N LEU A 229 4.26 -32.17 13.16
CA LEU A 229 4.64 -31.73 14.51
C LEU A 229 6.14 -31.90 14.76
N TYR A 230 6.75 -32.93 14.19
CA TYR A 230 8.20 -33.19 14.29
C TYR A 230 9.07 -32.03 13.76
N GLN A 231 8.67 -31.39 12.65
CA GLN A 231 9.39 -30.25 12.06
C GLN A 231 8.99 -28.89 12.68
N THR A 232 8.00 -28.91 13.59
CA THR A 232 7.47 -27.71 14.21
C THR A 232 8.06 -27.55 15.60
N LYS A 233 8.78 -26.47 15.87
CA LYS A 233 9.32 -26.23 17.22
C LYS A 233 8.21 -25.87 18.20
N LEU A 234 8.41 -26.18 19.48
CA LEU A 234 7.47 -25.87 20.56
C LEU A 234 6.99 -24.40 20.54
N TYR A 235 7.90 -23.47 20.28
CA TYR A 235 7.55 -22.04 20.20
C TYR A 235 6.50 -21.74 19.13
N VAL A 236 6.63 -22.35 17.95
CA VAL A 236 5.71 -22.15 16.81
C VAL A 236 4.32 -22.69 17.15
N ILE A 237 4.23 -23.96 17.58
CA ILE A 237 2.94 -24.57 17.91
C ILE A 237 2.27 -23.87 19.10
N MET A 238 3.05 -23.43 20.09
CA MET A 238 2.52 -22.66 21.23
C MET A 238 1.90 -21.35 20.78
N ARG A 239 2.52 -20.64 19.83
CA ARG A 239 1.95 -19.41 19.28
C ARG A 239 0.63 -19.70 18.57
N THR A 240 0.60 -20.71 17.71
CA THR A 240 -0.64 -21.14 17.06
C THR A 240 -1.74 -21.46 18.06
N LEU A 241 -1.45 -22.26 19.08
CA LEU A 241 -2.44 -22.67 20.09
C LEU A 241 -2.95 -21.49 20.91
N VAL A 242 -2.07 -20.62 21.40
CA VAL A 242 -2.43 -19.49 22.27
C VAL A 242 -3.10 -18.38 21.48
N TYR A 243 -2.54 -18.00 20.33
CA TYR A 243 -2.96 -16.82 19.61
C TYR A 243 -3.97 -17.12 18.50
N ALA A 244 -3.82 -18.14 17.68
CA ALA A 244 -4.86 -18.48 16.70
C ALA A 244 -6.05 -19.19 17.37
N LEU A 245 -5.77 -20.17 18.24
CA LEU A 245 -6.82 -21.03 18.81
C LEU A 245 -7.24 -20.66 20.25
N GLY A 246 -6.70 -19.58 20.82
CA GLY A 246 -7.14 -19.05 22.12
C GLY A 246 -6.97 -20.04 23.28
N LEU A 247 -5.84 -20.74 23.37
CA LEU A 247 -5.55 -21.66 24.46
C LEU A 247 -5.31 -20.90 25.78
N PRO A 248 -6.04 -21.19 26.87
CA PRO A 248 -5.85 -20.53 28.16
C PRO A 248 -4.44 -20.75 28.74
N GLY A 249 -3.94 -19.79 29.52
CA GLY A 249 -2.58 -19.83 30.06
C GLY A 249 -2.28 -21.05 30.95
N THR A 250 -3.26 -21.53 31.72
CA THR A 250 -3.16 -22.76 32.53
C THR A 250 -3.01 -24.00 31.64
N SER A 251 -3.83 -24.13 30.61
CA SER A 251 -3.73 -25.21 29.63
C SER A 251 -2.45 -25.15 28.81
N ALA A 252 -2.00 -23.94 28.45
CA ALA A 252 -0.74 -23.70 27.77
C ALA A 252 0.48 -24.20 28.57
N ARG A 253 0.44 -24.14 29.90
CA ARG A 253 1.48 -24.71 30.77
C ARG A 253 1.49 -26.24 30.68
N GLU A 254 0.34 -26.89 30.76
CA GLU A 254 0.25 -28.35 30.65
C GLU A 254 0.64 -28.84 29.25
N PHE A 255 0.22 -28.15 28.19
CA PHE A 255 0.65 -28.47 26.82
C PHE A 255 2.18 -28.49 26.70
N ARG A 256 2.89 -27.52 27.31
CA ARG A 256 4.36 -27.52 27.28
C ARG A 256 4.97 -28.76 27.94
N HIS A 257 4.35 -29.30 28.98
CA HIS A 257 4.82 -30.54 29.60
C HIS A 257 4.58 -31.74 28.69
N ILE A 258 3.38 -31.85 28.11
CA ILE A 258 3.02 -32.90 27.15
C ILE A 258 3.97 -32.89 25.95
N TRP A 259 4.18 -31.71 25.35
CA TRP A 259 5.08 -31.55 24.21
C TRP A 259 6.50 -32.01 24.54
N LYS A 260 7.08 -31.52 25.63
CA LYS A 260 8.44 -31.89 26.06
C LYS A 260 8.57 -33.39 26.35
N PHE A 261 7.51 -34.00 26.87
CA PHE A 261 7.46 -35.44 27.11
C PHE A 261 7.50 -36.24 25.80
N LEU A 262 6.72 -35.85 24.80
CA LEU A 262 6.69 -36.47 23.47
C LEU A 262 8.00 -36.23 22.69
N GLU A 263 8.52 -35.00 22.74
CA GLU A 263 9.76 -34.57 22.10
C GLU A 263 10.96 -35.41 22.58
N LYS A 264 11.12 -35.58 23.91
CA LYS A 264 12.18 -36.42 24.50
C LYS A 264 12.14 -37.88 24.06
N ARG A 265 10.97 -38.37 23.66
CA ARG A 265 10.77 -39.76 23.20
C ARG A 265 10.80 -39.89 21.68
N GLY A 266 10.97 -38.79 20.95
CA GLY A 266 10.92 -38.79 19.48
C GLY A 266 9.54 -39.14 18.91
N ARG A 267 8.45 -38.87 19.66
CA ARG A 267 7.07 -39.26 19.30
C ARG A 267 6.16 -38.07 18.99
N LEU A 268 6.70 -37.00 18.43
CA LEU A 268 5.91 -35.82 18.05
C LEU A 268 5.09 -36.08 16.78
N THR A 269 3.91 -36.67 16.96
CA THR A 269 2.88 -36.91 15.93
C THR A 269 1.53 -36.42 16.45
N LEU A 270 0.59 -36.11 15.55
CA LEU A 270 -0.78 -35.77 15.92
C LEU A 270 -1.41 -36.91 16.70
N HIS A 271 -1.24 -38.15 16.25
CA HIS A 271 -1.78 -39.32 16.93
C HIS A 271 -1.30 -39.41 18.40
N GLU A 272 0.01 -39.40 18.63
CA GLU A 272 0.58 -39.48 19.98
C GLU A 272 0.27 -38.24 20.83
N LEU A 273 0.09 -37.06 20.21
CA LEU A 273 -0.37 -35.86 20.92
C LEU A 273 -1.79 -36.03 21.45
N GLY A 274 -2.70 -36.57 20.63
CA GLY A 274 -4.08 -36.85 21.04
C GLY A 274 -4.15 -37.83 22.21
N GLU A 275 -3.44 -38.96 22.09
CA GLU A 275 -3.34 -39.99 23.14
C GLU A 275 -2.75 -39.40 24.44
N ALA A 276 -1.67 -38.62 24.32
CA ALA A 276 -1.03 -38.00 25.47
C ALA A 276 -1.96 -37.01 26.17
N ILE A 277 -2.73 -36.18 25.45
CA ILE A 277 -3.70 -35.26 26.04
C ILE A 277 -4.79 -36.01 26.81
N GLN A 278 -5.34 -37.07 26.22
CA GLN A 278 -6.39 -37.87 26.88
C GLN A 278 -5.88 -38.59 28.13
N GLY A 279 -4.68 -39.18 28.06
CA GLY A 279 -4.04 -39.87 29.17
C GLY A 279 -3.40 -38.95 30.23
N TRP A 280 -3.26 -37.65 29.96
CA TRP A 280 -2.56 -36.74 30.87
C TRP A 280 -3.34 -36.54 32.18
N LYS A 281 -2.64 -36.61 33.31
CA LYS A 281 -3.22 -36.36 34.63
C LYS A 281 -3.26 -34.85 34.90
N CYS A 282 -4.35 -34.20 34.52
CA CYS A 282 -4.63 -32.80 34.81
C CYS A 282 -6.13 -32.56 35.06
N ASN A 283 -6.49 -31.31 35.38
CA ASN A 283 -7.88 -30.89 35.52
C ASN A 283 -8.69 -31.18 34.24
N GLN A 284 -9.95 -31.60 34.38
CA GLN A 284 -10.81 -31.95 33.24
C GLN A 284 -11.01 -30.78 32.27
N HIS A 285 -11.25 -29.56 32.76
CA HIS A 285 -11.42 -28.38 31.90
C HIS A 285 -10.15 -28.03 31.13
N VAL A 286 -8.98 -28.28 31.72
CA VAL A 286 -7.68 -28.12 31.03
C VAL A 286 -7.57 -29.14 29.91
N LYS A 287 -7.92 -30.40 30.19
CA LYS A 287 -7.92 -31.48 29.20
C LYS A 287 -8.88 -31.20 28.05
N ASP A 288 -10.11 -30.79 28.35
CA ASP A 288 -11.13 -30.46 27.34
C ASP A 288 -10.67 -29.29 26.45
N ALA A 289 -10.06 -28.25 27.05
CA ALA A 289 -9.49 -27.14 26.29
C ALA A 289 -8.36 -27.59 25.36
N LEU A 290 -7.42 -28.43 25.84
CA LEU A 290 -6.35 -28.98 25.03
C LEU A 290 -6.89 -29.85 23.89
N TYR A 291 -7.83 -30.74 24.20
CA TYR A 291 -8.42 -31.65 23.23
C TYR A 291 -9.21 -30.91 22.16
N SER A 292 -9.97 -29.87 22.53
CA SER A 292 -10.66 -29.00 21.57
C SER A 292 -9.70 -28.36 20.55
N ARG A 293 -8.52 -27.90 21.00
CA ARG A 293 -7.52 -27.29 20.09
C ARG A 293 -6.79 -28.34 19.27
N TYR A 294 -6.49 -29.50 19.87
CA TYR A 294 -5.98 -30.65 19.14
C TYR A 294 -6.93 -31.06 18.00
N SER A 295 -8.23 -31.17 18.27
CA SER A 295 -9.23 -31.47 17.24
C SER A 295 -9.23 -30.43 16.12
N ALA A 296 -9.05 -29.15 16.43
CA ALA A 296 -8.91 -28.10 15.41
C ALA A 296 -7.64 -28.25 14.56
N LEU A 297 -6.50 -28.63 15.16
CA LEU A 297 -5.27 -28.95 14.41
C LEU A 297 -5.53 -30.08 13.41
N VAL A 298 -6.17 -31.16 13.85
CA VAL A 298 -6.49 -32.33 13.03
C VAL A 298 -7.48 -31.97 11.92
N SER A 299 -8.58 -31.28 12.24
CA SER A 299 -9.64 -30.97 11.29
C SER A 299 -9.22 -30.00 10.19
N SER A 300 -8.20 -29.18 10.44
CA SER A 300 -7.70 -28.22 9.45
C SER A 300 -7.06 -28.87 8.21
N GLY A 301 -6.60 -30.12 8.33
CA GLY A 301 -5.81 -30.81 7.31
C GLY A 301 -4.41 -30.20 7.07
N PHE A 302 -4.07 -29.08 7.71
CA PHE A 302 -2.77 -28.43 7.59
C PHE A 302 -1.66 -29.23 8.30
N PHE A 303 -1.98 -29.91 9.39
CA PHE A 303 -1.05 -30.79 10.08
C PHE A 303 -1.18 -32.22 9.56
N THR A 304 -0.05 -32.92 9.40
CA THR A 304 0.00 -34.31 8.95
C THR A 304 1.07 -35.11 9.69
N ASP A 305 0.82 -36.40 9.87
CA ASP A 305 1.82 -37.35 10.36
C ASP A 305 2.63 -37.99 9.21
N ASN A 306 2.18 -37.80 7.95
CA ASN A 306 2.90 -38.27 6.77
C ASN A 306 4.02 -37.31 6.37
N MET A 307 5.27 -37.68 6.67
CA MET A 307 6.46 -36.89 6.31
C MET A 307 6.62 -36.66 4.80
N ALA A 308 6.11 -37.56 3.94
CA ALA A 308 6.24 -37.42 2.49
C ALA A 308 5.35 -36.30 1.91
N GLU A 309 4.27 -35.94 2.62
CA GLU A 309 3.38 -34.84 2.25
C GLU A 309 3.79 -33.50 2.88
N ALA A 310 4.72 -33.53 3.83
CA ALA A 310 5.08 -32.36 4.61
C ALA A 310 6.01 -31.42 3.84
N THR A 311 5.67 -30.13 3.87
CA THR A 311 6.45 -29.06 3.29
C THR A 311 7.45 -28.52 4.30
N ASP A 312 8.73 -28.55 3.95
CA ASP A 312 9.76 -27.83 4.70
C ASP A 312 9.78 -26.36 4.26
N PHE A 313 8.97 -25.54 4.93
CA PHE A 313 8.83 -24.11 4.63
C PHE A 313 10.13 -23.33 4.81
N GLU A 314 10.94 -23.67 5.83
CA GLU A 314 12.22 -23.01 6.07
C GLU A 314 13.22 -23.32 4.94
N ARG A 315 13.29 -24.58 4.51
CA ARG A 315 14.11 -24.97 3.37
C ARG A 315 13.65 -24.29 2.08
N LEU A 316 12.35 -24.14 1.88
CA LEU A 316 11.80 -23.40 0.74
C LEU A 316 12.27 -21.94 0.76
N LEU A 317 12.14 -21.24 1.89
CA LEU A 317 12.63 -19.86 2.06
C LEU A 317 14.12 -19.73 1.72
N CYS A 318 14.96 -20.60 2.30
CA CYS A 318 16.40 -20.60 2.07
C CYS A 318 16.75 -20.88 0.60
N LYS A 319 16.02 -21.81 -0.05
CA LYS A 319 16.21 -22.13 -1.47
C LYS A 319 15.84 -20.96 -2.36
N THR A 320 14.72 -20.29 -2.08
CA THR A 320 14.26 -19.12 -2.84
C THR A 320 15.27 -17.99 -2.77
N GLU A 321 15.79 -17.67 -1.57
CA GLU A 321 16.81 -16.61 -1.42
C GLU A 321 18.11 -16.95 -2.17
N ARG A 322 18.61 -18.19 -2.04
CA ARG A 322 19.84 -18.65 -2.72
C ARG A 322 19.72 -18.67 -4.23
N ASN A 323 18.52 -18.88 -4.77
CA ASN A 323 18.24 -18.93 -6.21
C ASN A 323 17.88 -17.55 -6.79
N SER A 324 18.49 -16.48 -6.26
CA SER A 324 18.28 -15.10 -6.71
C SER A 324 16.83 -14.61 -6.55
N GLY A 325 16.23 -14.93 -5.40
CA GLY A 325 14.92 -14.46 -4.98
C GLY A 325 13.74 -15.14 -5.69
N GLY A 326 12.53 -14.79 -5.26
CA GLY A 326 11.28 -15.35 -5.77
C GLY A 326 10.08 -15.04 -4.87
N VAL A 327 8.92 -15.55 -5.25
CA VAL A 327 7.64 -15.30 -4.56
C VAL A 327 7.13 -16.61 -3.98
N ILE A 328 6.81 -16.61 -2.69
CA ILE A 328 6.09 -17.69 -2.03
C ILE A 328 4.69 -17.17 -1.69
N VAL A 329 3.69 -17.66 -2.43
CA VAL A 329 2.28 -17.30 -2.23
C VAL A 329 1.66 -18.30 -1.27
N ILE A 330 1.19 -17.84 -0.11
CA ILE A 330 0.35 -18.62 0.79
C ILE A 330 -1.11 -18.34 0.40
N ASP A 331 -1.72 -19.26 -0.34
CA ASP A 331 -3.10 -19.14 -0.83
C ASP A 331 -4.09 -19.52 0.29
N LEU A 332 -4.77 -18.51 0.82
CA LEU A 332 -5.73 -18.61 1.91
C LEU A 332 -7.19 -18.55 1.42
N SER A 333 -7.43 -18.47 0.11
CA SER A 333 -8.77 -18.28 -0.46
C SER A 333 -9.76 -19.36 -0.02
N ASP A 334 -9.35 -20.63 -0.05
CA ASP A 334 -10.16 -21.80 0.32
C ASP A 334 -10.13 -22.17 1.82
N THR A 335 -9.50 -21.36 2.68
CA THR A 335 -9.31 -21.69 4.11
C THR A 335 -10.37 -21.04 5.01
N SER A 336 -10.79 -21.72 6.08
CA SER A 336 -11.73 -21.16 7.06
C SER A 336 -11.08 -20.05 7.89
N PRO A 337 -11.83 -19.10 8.50
CA PRO A 337 -11.22 -18.02 9.30
C PRO A 337 -10.30 -18.50 10.45
N SER A 338 -10.65 -19.60 11.13
CA SER A 338 -9.80 -20.17 12.18
C SER A 338 -8.54 -20.81 11.61
N ASP A 339 -8.65 -21.51 10.48
CA ASP A 339 -7.50 -22.14 9.82
C ASP A 339 -6.57 -21.09 9.21
N ARG A 340 -7.12 -19.99 8.67
CA ARG A 340 -6.36 -18.82 8.19
C ARG A 340 -5.46 -18.28 9.29
N GLN A 341 -6.03 -17.98 10.46
CA GLN A 341 -5.25 -17.48 11.59
C GLN A 341 -4.16 -18.47 11.99
N MET A 342 -4.47 -19.76 12.02
CA MET A 342 -3.50 -20.79 12.36
C MET A 342 -2.33 -20.89 11.36
N VAL A 343 -2.61 -20.89 10.07
CA VAL A 343 -1.59 -20.93 9.01
C VAL A 343 -0.74 -19.67 9.05
N VAL A 344 -1.36 -18.49 9.18
CA VAL A 344 -0.62 -17.22 9.25
C VAL A 344 0.28 -17.18 10.49
N GLU A 345 -0.22 -17.60 11.65
CA GLU A 345 0.59 -17.71 12.87
C GLU A 345 1.80 -18.62 12.67
N TYR A 346 1.60 -19.77 12.04
CA TYR A 346 2.69 -20.69 11.72
C TYR A 346 3.72 -20.04 10.80
N VAL A 347 3.28 -19.42 9.70
CA VAL A 347 4.14 -18.77 8.71
C VAL A 347 4.95 -17.63 9.34
N LEU A 348 4.30 -16.73 10.08
CA LEU A 348 4.97 -15.61 10.74
C LEU A 348 5.98 -16.09 11.80
N ALA A 349 5.63 -17.10 12.58
CA ALA A 349 6.54 -17.67 13.58
C ALA A 349 7.77 -18.31 12.90
N LYS A 350 7.59 -19.00 11.77
CA LYS A 350 8.69 -19.57 10.98
C LYS A 350 9.55 -18.52 10.29
N LEU A 351 8.96 -17.45 9.78
CA LEU A 351 9.71 -16.31 9.24
C LEU A 351 10.57 -15.65 10.32
N GLN A 352 9.98 -15.34 11.47
CA GLN A 352 10.71 -14.77 12.59
C GLN A 352 11.84 -15.69 13.05
N GLU A 353 11.59 -17.01 13.11
CA GLU A 353 12.60 -17.99 13.43
C GLU A 353 13.77 -17.97 12.43
N ALA A 354 13.48 -18.06 11.13
CA ALA A 354 14.51 -18.08 10.08
C ALA A 354 15.34 -16.80 10.06
N LEU A 355 14.69 -15.65 10.22
CA LEU A 355 15.34 -14.33 10.28
C LEU A 355 16.20 -14.18 11.54
N SER A 356 15.67 -14.52 12.72
CA SER A 356 16.42 -14.40 13.98
C SER A 356 17.65 -15.31 14.06
N GLN A 357 17.61 -16.43 13.34
CA GLN A 357 18.74 -17.37 13.22
C GLN A 357 19.64 -17.06 12.02
N TRP A 358 19.40 -15.97 11.29
CA TRP A 358 20.15 -15.58 10.09
C TRP A 358 20.20 -16.67 9.01
N LYS A 359 19.16 -17.50 8.92
CA LYS A 359 19.03 -18.51 7.86
C LYS A 359 18.68 -17.88 6.51
N ILE A 360 17.99 -16.75 6.58
CA ILE A 360 17.71 -15.84 5.47
C ILE A 360 18.05 -14.42 5.94
N ARG A 361 18.44 -13.55 5.01
CA ARG A 361 18.88 -12.18 5.30
C ARG A 361 17.70 -11.25 5.54
N ALA A 362 16.70 -11.30 4.66
CA ALA A 362 15.52 -10.45 4.72
C ALA A 362 14.39 -11.04 3.87
N VAL A 363 13.14 -10.68 4.20
CA VAL A 363 11.94 -11.08 3.46
C VAL A 363 10.99 -9.90 3.36
N PHE A 364 10.44 -9.69 2.17
CA PHE A 364 9.31 -8.79 1.96
C PHE A 364 8.00 -9.56 2.19
N LEU A 365 7.16 -9.07 3.10
CA LEU A 365 5.86 -9.65 3.40
C LEU A 365 4.75 -8.78 2.83
N PHE A 366 3.96 -9.30 1.91
CA PHE A 366 2.74 -8.66 1.43
C PHE A 366 1.53 -9.33 2.09
N ALA A 367 0.84 -8.58 2.93
CA ALA A 367 -0.27 -9.09 3.73
C ALA A 367 -1.59 -8.45 3.28
N GLU A 368 -2.40 -9.22 2.53
CA GLU A 368 -3.71 -8.76 2.07
C GLU A 368 -4.76 -8.85 3.17
N GLU A 369 -5.57 -7.80 3.31
CA GLU A 369 -6.69 -7.66 4.26
C GLU A 369 -6.33 -8.21 5.64
N ALA A 370 -5.14 -7.84 6.12
CA ALA A 370 -4.50 -8.49 7.26
C ALA A 370 -5.27 -8.35 8.58
N HIS A 371 -6.20 -7.40 8.66
CA HIS A 371 -7.15 -7.25 9.77
C HIS A 371 -8.07 -8.47 9.96
N LEU A 372 -8.21 -9.34 8.95
CA LEU A 372 -9.04 -10.53 9.02
C LEU A 372 -8.34 -11.72 9.72
N TYR A 373 -7.01 -11.67 9.88
CA TYR A 373 -6.25 -12.77 10.46
C TYR A 373 -5.13 -12.36 11.43
N LEU A 374 -4.77 -11.08 11.53
CA LEU A 374 -3.81 -10.57 12.53
C LEU A 374 -4.53 -9.94 13.71
N LYS A 375 -4.11 -10.31 14.93
CA LYS A 375 -4.56 -9.69 16.19
C LYS A 375 -3.78 -8.41 16.47
N GLU A 376 -4.38 -7.48 17.24
CA GLU A 376 -3.77 -6.19 17.61
C GLU A 376 -2.30 -6.29 18.07
N THR A 377 -2.00 -7.18 19.01
CA THR A 377 -0.65 -7.36 19.56
C THR A 377 0.41 -7.73 18.52
N TYR A 378 -0.01 -8.34 17.41
CA TYR A 378 0.90 -8.77 16.34
C TYR A 378 1.30 -7.65 15.42
N TRP A 379 0.41 -6.67 15.24
CA TRP A 379 0.73 -5.51 14.42
C TRP A 379 1.92 -4.76 15.00
N ASP A 380 1.94 -4.55 16.32
CA ASP A 380 3.06 -3.90 17.00
C ASP A 380 4.35 -4.71 16.85
N ASP A 381 4.30 -6.03 17.02
CA ASP A 381 5.46 -6.92 16.87
C ASP A 381 6.02 -6.90 15.43
N ILE A 382 5.16 -6.94 14.41
CA ILE A 382 5.56 -6.89 13.00
C ILE A 382 6.20 -5.53 12.68
N VAL A 383 5.56 -4.45 13.12
CA VAL A 383 5.98 -3.06 12.79
C VAL A 383 7.26 -2.67 13.51
N THR A 384 7.45 -3.11 14.75
CA THR A 384 8.63 -2.74 15.57
C THR A 384 9.73 -3.79 15.48
N ARG A 385 9.50 -4.97 16.05
CA ARG A 385 10.54 -5.97 16.32
C ARG A 385 10.92 -6.78 15.08
N MET A 386 9.94 -7.28 14.32
CA MET A 386 10.24 -8.13 13.16
C MET A 386 10.95 -7.35 12.04
N ARG A 387 10.70 -6.04 11.94
CA ARG A 387 11.43 -5.15 11.05
C ARG A 387 12.94 -5.14 11.32
N HIS A 388 13.36 -5.17 12.58
CA HIS A 388 14.78 -5.28 12.94
C HIS A 388 15.39 -6.63 12.57
N PHE A 389 14.58 -7.67 12.44
CA PHE A 389 15.03 -8.99 11.99
C PHE A 389 15.07 -9.12 10.45
N GLY A 390 14.65 -8.09 9.70
CA GLY A 390 14.64 -8.14 8.24
C GLY A 390 13.29 -8.53 7.61
N LEU A 391 12.18 -8.40 8.34
CA LEU A 391 10.83 -8.54 7.78
C LEU A 391 10.30 -7.17 7.34
N PHE A 392 10.14 -6.96 6.03
CA PHE A 392 9.67 -5.68 5.46
C PHE A 392 8.25 -5.83 4.97
N THR A 393 7.31 -5.20 5.68
CA THR A 393 5.89 -5.48 5.50
C THR A 393 5.21 -4.43 4.63
N THR A 394 4.38 -4.90 3.71
CA THR A 394 3.44 -4.13 2.93
C THR A 394 2.03 -4.62 3.24
N PHE A 395 1.23 -3.76 3.88
CA PHE A 395 -0.19 -4.05 4.11
C PHE A 395 -1.02 -3.63 2.91
N VAL A 396 -1.91 -4.50 2.44
CA VAL A 396 -2.82 -4.20 1.34
C VAL A 396 -4.25 -4.33 1.88
N THR A 397 -4.99 -3.21 1.96
CA THR A 397 -6.34 -3.22 2.56
C THR A 397 -7.31 -2.35 1.77
N ASN A 398 -8.58 -2.73 1.75
CA ASN A 398 -9.67 -1.87 1.27
C ASN A 398 -10.39 -1.12 2.40
N GLN A 399 -10.09 -1.46 3.66
CA GLN A 399 -10.69 -0.91 4.87
C GLN A 399 -9.60 -0.28 5.71
N PRO A 400 -9.20 0.97 5.41
CA PRO A 400 -8.10 1.61 6.11
C PRO A 400 -8.35 1.76 7.62
N ASN A 401 -9.59 1.97 8.05
CA ASN A 401 -9.99 2.08 9.46
C ASN A 401 -9.78 0.81 10.30
N THR A 402 -9.62 -0.36 9.67
CA THR A 402 -9.36 -1.62 10.39
C THR A 402 -7.90 -1.77 10.81
N ILE A 403 -7.01 -1.01 10.19
CA ILE A 403 -5.60 -0.94 10.58
C ILE A 403 -5.49 0.11 11.70
N HIS A 404 -4.90 -0.29 12.83
CA HIS A 404 -4.71 0.56 14.00
C HIS A 404 -3.91 1.83 13.65
N GLU A 405 -4.30 3.00 14.18
CA GLU A 405 -3.68 4.31 13.88
C GLU A 405 -2.17 4.33 14.13
N ASN A 406 -1.69 3.62 15.16
CA ASN A 406 -0.26 3.47 15.45
C ASN A 406 0.57 2.86 14.31
N ILE A 407 -0.04 2.02 13.47
CA ILE A 407 0.62 1.40 12.32
C ILE A 407 0.78 2.44 11.22
N TYR A 408 -0.27 3.22 10.93
CA TYR A 408 -0.19 4.32 9.98
C TYR A 408 0.87 5.33 10.38
N ARG A 409 0.94 5.71 11.67
CA ARG A 409 1.95 6.66 12.17
C ARG A 409 3.39 6.18 11.99
N GLN A 410 3.59 4.87 11.86
CA GLN A 410 4.90 4.25 11.63
C GLN A 410 5.14 3.90 10.17
N ALA A 411 4.14 4.06 9.30
CA ALA A 411 4.28 3.80 7.88
C ALA A 411 5.27 4.79 7.28
N ASP A 412 6.26 4.26 6.57
CA ASP A 412 7.23 5.09 5.85
C ASP A 412 6.66 5.56 4.51
N ASN A 413 5.84 4.70 3.87
CA ASN A 413 5.25 4.95 2.57
C ASN A 413 3.77 4.55 2.55
N ILE A 414 2.96 5.37 1.89
CA ILE A 414 1.54 5.08 1.67
C ILE A 414 1.24 5.24 0.18
N PHE A 415 0.65 4.19 -0.39
CA PHE A 415 0.15 4.15 -1.76
C PHE A 415 -1.37 4.23 -1.70
N LEU A 416 -1.91 5.38 -2.06
CA LEU A 416 -3.32 5.69 -1.88
C LEU A 416 -4.01 5.79 -3.23
N LEU A 417 -4.82 4.78 -3.55
CA LEU A 417 -5.69 4.78 -4.72
C LEU A 417 -7.06 5.39 -4.36
N ASN A 418 -7.92 5.59 -5.37
CA ASN A 418 -9.22 6.25 -5.18
C ASN A 418 -9.96 5.75 -3.92
N PHE A 419 -10.34 6.70 -3.07
CA PHE A 419 -11.05 6.50 -1.82
C PHE A 419 -11.95 7.71 -1.55
N VAL A 420 -13.14 7.50 -0.97
CA VAL A 420 -14.15 8.57 -0.84
C VAL A 420 -14.56 8.84 0.60
N ASN A 421 -14.37 7.91 1.52
CA ASN A 421 -14.71 8.16 2.92
C ASN A 421 -13.72 9.18 3.51
N GLU A 422 -14.22 10.37 3.81
CA GLU A 422 -13.44 11.49 4.36
C GLU A 422 -12.82 11.16 5.72
N HIS A 423 -13.55 10.45 6.58
CA HIS A 423 -13.07 10.13 7.93
C HIS A 423 -11.81 9.27 7.88
N ASP A 424 -11.82 8.26 7.01
CA ASP A 424 -10.68 7.38 6.78
C ASP A 424 -9.49 8.13 6.17
N LEU A 425 -9.74 9.05 5.22
CA LEU A 425 -8.70 9.90 4.63
C LEU A 425 -8.06 10.85 5.66
N GLN A 426 -8.85 11.35 6.62
CA GLN A 426 -8.33 12.15 7.72
C GLN A 426 -7.39 11.34 8.63
N ILE A 427 -7.72 10.07 8.91
CA ILE A 427 -6.85 9.20 9.71
C ILE A 427 -5.54 8.92 8.95
N ILE A 428 -5.63 8.55 7.67
CA ILE A 428 -4.46 8.28 6.82
C ILE A 428 -3.57 9.51 6.70
N SER A 429 -4.16 10.69 6.50
CA SER A 429 -3.40 11.93 6.30
C SER A 429 -2.71 12.44 7.55
N ARG A 430 -3.26 12.24 8.75
CA ARG A 430 -2.54 12.56 10.01
C ARG A 430 -1.27 11.74 10.18
N ALA A 431 -1.22 10.59 9.54
CA ALA A 431 -0.16 9.62 9.68
C ALA A 431 0.85 9.63 8.52
N ALA A 432 0.38 9.89 7.30
CA ALA A 432 1.23 10.34 6.21
C ALA A 432 1.84 11.68 6.62
N ARG A 433 3.12 11.94 6.36
CA ARG A 433 3.72 13.27 6.55
C ARG A 433 3.23 14.28 5.50
N ALA A 434 1.93 14.26 5.22
CA ALA A 434 1.24 14.99 4.19
C ALA A 434 0.07 15.74 4.80
N ASP A 435 -0.27 16.88 4.19
CA ASP A 435 -1.38 17.71 4.64
C ASP A 435 -2.74 17.04 4.32
N ALA A 436 -3.67 17.05 5.29
CA ALA A 436 -4.95 16.35 5.19
C ALA A 436 -5.85 16.86 4.07
N GLU A 437 -5.81 18.16 3.78
CA GLU A 437 -6.56 18.76 2.67
C GLU A 437 -5.97 18.28 1.34
N THR A 438 -4.65 18.19 1.23
CA THR A 438 -3.95 17.65 0.05
C THR A 438 -4.42 16.23 -0.27
N VAL A 439 -4.38 15.35 0.74
CA VAL A 439 -4.79 13.94 0.58
C VAL A 439 -6.28 13.85 0.23
N THR A 440 -7.14 14.53 0.99
CA THR A 440 -8.59 14.43 0.82
C THR A 440 -9.05 14.96 -0.54
N SER A 441 -8.48 16.09 -0.96
CA SER A 441 -8.84 16.74 -2.20
C SER A 441 -8.37 15.92 -3.40
N ILE A 442 -7.11 15.51 -3.45
CA ILE A 442 -6.55 14.78 -4.59
C ILE A 442 -7.16 13.39 -4.74
N VAL A 443 -7.24 12.61 -3.65
CA VAL A 443 -7.56 11.17 -3.72
C VAL A 443 -8.98 10.88 -4.15
N ARG A 444 -9.93 11.78 -3.83
CA ARG A 444 -11.33 11.66 -4.20
C ARG A 444 -11.54 11.61 -5.71
N ASP A 445 -10.75 12.40 -6.41
CA ASP A 445 -10.90 12.64 -7.85
C ASP A 445 -9.97 11.76 -8.68
N LEU A 446 -9.15 10.92 -8.04
CA LEU A 446 -8.25 10.01 -8.74
C LEU A 446 -9.04 9.02 -9.62
N PRO A 447 -8.74 8.91 -10.92
CA PRO A 447 -9.33 7.88 -11.75
C PRO A 447 -8.89 6.48 -11.32
N PRO A 448 -9.58 5.41 -11.76
CA PRO A 448 -9.09 4.04 -11.58
C PRO A 448 -7.64 3.88 -12.06
N HIS A 449 -6.88 2.99 -11.41
CA HIS A 449 -5.46 2.74 -11.69
C HIS A 449 -4.53 3.93 -11.50
N HIS A 450 -4.99 5.03 -10.90
CA HIS A 450 -4.11 6.10 -10.42
C HIS A 450 -3.86 5.94 -8.92
N CYS A 451 -2.65 6.27 -8.52
CA CYS A 451 -2.19 6.18 -7.15
C CYS A 451 -1.50 7.48 -6.75
N LEU A 452 -1.87 8.02 -5.59
CA LEU A 452 -1.10 9.05 -4.90
C LEU A 452 -0.01 8.35 -4.07
N LEU A 453 1.25 8.65 -4.37
CA LEU A 453 2.41 8.18 -3.62
C LEU A 453 2.71 9.16 -2.50
N LEU A 454 2.88 8.67 -1.28
CA LEU A 454 3.18 9.47 -0.10
C LEU A 454 4.35 8.87 0.69
N GLY A 455 5.10 9.74 1.37
CA GLY A 455 6.18 9.36 2.29
C GLY A 455 7.56 9.32 1.64
N LYS A 456 8.46 8.51 2.22
CA LYS A 456 9.90 8.52 1.89
C LYS A 456 10.20 8.13 0.46
N ILE A 457 9.35 7.29 -0.14
CA ILE A 457 9.48 6.80 -1.51
C ILE A 457 9.47 7.91 -2.57
N VAL A 458 8.85 9.05 -2.24
CA VAL A 458 8.81 10.26 -3.05
C VAL A 458 9.37 11.46 -2.29
N LYS A 459 10.23 11.21 -1.29
CA LYS A 459 10.91 12.24 -0.48
C LYS A 459 9.93 13.27 0.12
N ASP A 460 8.78 12.78 0.55
CA ASP A 460 7.67 13.57 1.11
C ASP A 460 7.00 14.57 0.12
N PHE A 461 7.27 14.48 -1.19
CA PHE A 461 6.51 15.17 -2.25
C PHE A 461 5.39 14.27 -2.79
N PRO A 462 4.11 14.54 -2.53
CA PRO A 462 3.01 13.74 -3.05
C PRO A 462 3.02 13.72 -4.59
N ILE A 463 3.08 12.55 -5.21
CA ILE A 463 3.10 12.41 -6.68
C ILE A 463 1.97 11.46 -7.10
N ILE A 464 1.20 11.88 -8.11
CA ILE A 464 0.17 11.06 -8.74
C ILE A 464 0.81 10.28 -9.89
N VAL A 465 0.59 8.97 -9.90
CA VAL A 465 1.06 8.08 -10.97
C VAL A 465 -0.09 7.21 -11.48
N LYS A 466 -0.25 7.16 -12.80
CA LYS A 466 -1.04 6.17 -13.51
C LYS A 466 -0.24 4.88 -13.56
N ILE A 467 -0.71 3.84 -12.89
CA ILE A 467 -0.03 2.56 -12.81
C ILE A 467 -0.02 1.88 -14.17
N ARG A 468 1.17 1.47 -14.62
CA ARG A 468 1.34 0.79 -15.90
C ARG A 468 0.59 -0.55 -15.92
N PRO A 469 0.13 -1.02 -17.09
CA PRO A 469 -0.41 -2.37 -17.23
C PRO A 469 0.67 -3.42 -16.90
N LEU A 470 0.22 -4.58 -16.44
CA LEU A 470 1.05 -5.75 -16.19
C LEU A 470 0.67 -6.83 -17.19
N ASP A 471 1.68 -7.42 -17.81
CA ASP A 471 1.51 -8.58 -18.69
C ASP A 471 1.58 -9.88 -17.89
N VAL A 472 0.67 -10.01 -16.94
CA VAL A 472 0.50 -11.22 -16.12
C VAL A 472 -0.96 -11.58 -16.01
N LYS A 473 -1.26 -12.86 -15.87
CA LYS A 473 -2.61 -13.37 -15.65
C LYS A 473 -3.09 -12.94 -14.27
N THR A 474 -3.98 -11.97 -14.23
CA THR A 474 -4.62 -11.52 -12.98
C THR A 474 -5.87 -12.36 -12.72
N MET A 475 -5.93 -13.00 -11.54
CA MET A 475 -7.19 -13.47 -10.96
C MET A 475 -7.86 -12.30 -10.21
N GLY A 476 -9.18 -12.37 -10.00
CA GLY A 476 -9.96 -11.32 -9.32
C GLY A 476 -11.08 -10.70 -10.15
N GLN A 477 -11.37 -11.22 -11.35
CA GLN A 477 -12.59 -10.83 -12.06
C GLN A 477 -13.81 -11.27 -11.24
N THR A 478 -14.62 -10.30 -10.83
CA THR A 478 -15.95 -10.56 -10.27
C THR A 478 -16.70 -11.46 -11.23
N ARG A 479 -17.18 -12.61 -10.75
CA ARG A 479 -18.04 -13.48 -11.55
C ARG A 479 -19.37 -12.75 -11.73
N PHE A 480 -19.55 -12.10 -12.88
CA PHE A 480 -20.80 -11.44 -13.22
C PHE A 480 -21.79 -12.48 -13.77
N PHE A 481 -23.03 -12.42 -13.29
CA PHE A 481 -24.12 -13.21 -13.87
C PHE A 481 -24.44 -12.75 -15.31
N PHE A 482 -24.31 -11.45 -15.55
CA PHE A 482 -24.44 -10.85 -16.88
C PHE A 482 -23.05 -10.63 -17.47
N THR A 483 -22.63 -11.48 -18.39
CA THR A 483 -21.48 -11.20 -19.24
C THR A 483 -21.90 -10.20 -20.31
N GLU A 484 -21.51 -8.93 -20.17
CA GLU A 484 -21.58 -8.00 -21.29
C GLU A 484 -20.75 -8.57 -22.44
N LYS A 485 -21.36 -8.74 -23.60
CA LYS A 485 -20.61 -9.03 -24.84
C LYS A 485 -19.76 -7.80 -25.13
N LYS A 486 -18.47 -7.88 -24.83
CA LYS A 486 -17.48 -6.90 -25.28
C LYS A 486 -17.29 -6.98 -26.79
#